data_AF-A0A924ZJZ9-F1
#
_entry.id   AF-A0A924ZJZ9-F1
#
_cell.length_a   1.000
_cell.length_b   1.000
_cell.length_c   1.000
_cell.angle_alpha   90.00
_cell.angle_beta   90.00
_cell.angle_gamma   90.00
#
_symmetry.space_group_name_H-M   'P 1'
#
loop_
_entity.id
_entity.type
_entity.pdbx_description
1 polymer ?
#
loop_
_entity_poly.entity_id
_entity_poly.type
_entity_poly.pdbx_seq_one_letter_code
_entity_poly.pdbx_strand_id
1 'polypeptide(L)'
;MDDAWVMADPGPVWRAADGVLSRLEGRFFDRAAQIIDSQGLPAWQAVERFLDAALLASATLVSVRTATREVEAVRKAAERGAARLQRLTGGIGLRQMLVFDISREGVLSRAGQVDALTRLQPNALAQVTRLRQREEVTAASSGLALERLLTAGVDGRAYLQRMRDEKNVDYAVVLPEAELTTA
;
A
#
# COMPACT_ATOMS: atom_id res chain seq x y z
N MET A 1 -4.39 -2.38 -20.43
CA MET A 1 -3.00 -2.34 -19.92
C MET A 1 -2.20 -3.48 -20.54
N ASP A 2 -2.78 -4.68 -20.62
CA ASP A 2 -2.18 -5.83 -21.32
C ASP A 2 -1.81 -5.57 -22.78
N ASP A 3 -2.68 -4.90 -23.53
CA ASP A 3 -2.42 -4.57 -24.95
C ASP A 3 -1.22 -3.63 -25.13
N ALA A 4 -0.94 -2.76 -24.14
CA ALA A 4 0.16 -1.80 -24.20
C ALA A 4 1.54 -2.46 -24.18
N TRP A 5 1.64 -3.71 -23.68
CA TRP A 5 2.91 -4.43 -23.68
C TRP A 5 3.37 -4.81 -25.07
N VAL A 6 2.43 -4.99 -26.00
CA VAL A 6 2.67 -5.48 -27.37
C VAL A 6 2.77 -4.34 -28.40
N MET A 7 2.51 -3.10 -27.99
CA MET A 7 2.56 -1.93 -28.88
C MET A 7 3.98 -1.42 -29.09
N ALA A 8 4.24 -0.94 -30.31
CA ALA A 8 5.49 -0.29 -30.70
C ALA A 8 5.73 1.04 -29.96
N ASP A 9 4.67 1.85 -29.79
CA ASP A 9 4.68 3.04 -28.93
C ASP A 9 3.51 3.00 -27.93
N PRO A 10 3.71 2.48 -26.71
CA PRO A 10 2.67 2.43 -25.71
C PRO A 10 2.58 3.70 -24.85
N GLY A 11 3.44 4.70 -25.07
CA GLY A 11 3.53 5.91 -24.25
C GLY A 11 2.21 6.66 -24.05
N PRO A 12 1.36 6.85 -25.09
CA PRO A 12 0.04 7.45 -24.93
C PRO A 12 -0.90 6.63 -24.03
N VAL A 13 -0.86 5.30 -24.12
CA VAL A 13 -1.72 4.39 -23.33
C VAL A 13 -1.30 4.41 -21.86
N TRP A 14 0.01 4.40 -21.58
CA TRP A 14 0.53 4.54 -20.22
C TRP A 14 0.18 5.88 -19.59
N ARG A 15 0.29 6.99 -20.34
CA ARG A 15 -0.10 8.32 -19.84
C ARG A 15 -1.61 8.43 -19.57
N ALA A 16 -2.45 7.82 -20.42
CA ALA A 16 -3.89 7.76 -20.15
C ALA A 16 -4.19 6.94 -18.89
N ALA A 17 -3.50 5.82 -18.68
CA ALA A 17 -3.62 5.01 -17.48
C ALA A 17 -3.17 5.77 -16.22
N ASP A 18 -2.08 6.54 -16.29
CA ASP A 18 -1.59 7.38 -15.19
C ASP A 18 -2.68 8.34 -14.66
N GLY A 19 -3.34 9.06 -15.57
CA GLY A 19 -4.39 10.01 -15.22
C GLY A 19 -5.65 9.35 -14.64
N VAL A 20 -5.97 8.12 -15.06
CA VAL A 20 -7.08 7.35 -14.47
C VAL A 20 -6.70 6.84 -13.08
N LEU A 21 -5.52 6.24 -12.93
CA LEU A 21 -5.04 5.67 -11.67
C LEU A 21 -4.85 6.75 -10.61
N SER A 22 -4.27 7.90 -10.95
CA SER A 22 -4.14 9.03 -10.03
C SER A 22 -5.48 9.52 -9.48
N ARG A 23 -6.54 9.53 -10.33
CA ARG A 23 -7.89 9.91 -9.90
C ARG A 23 -8.54 8.85 -9.02
N LEU A 24 -8.36 7.56 -9.34
CA LEU A 24 -8.89 6.45 -8.55
C LEU A 24 -8.23 6.40 -7.17
N GLU A 25 -6.90 6.50 -7.11
CA GLU A 25 -6.13 6.57 -5.87
C GLU A 25 -6.67 7.68 -4.96
N GLY A 26 -6.80 8.90 -5.49
CA GLY A 26 -7.39 10.02 -4.76
C GLY A 26 -8.80 9.74 -4.25
N ARG A 27 -9.70 9.26 -5.11
CA ARG A 27 -11.09 8.95 -4.73
C ARG A 27 -11.18 7.92 -3.61
N PHE A 28 -10.36 6.88 -3.64
CA PHE A 28 -10.38 5.85 -2.61
C PHE A 28 -9.82 6.37 -1.28
N PHE A 29 -8.73 7.14 -1.29
CA PHE A 29 -8.22 7.79 -0.09
C PHE A 29 -9.22 8.80 0.50
N ASP A 30 -9.82 9.64 -0.33
CA ASP A 30 -10.81 10.62 0.11
C ASP A 30 -12.05 9.93 0.69
N ARG A 31 -12.47 8.81 0.09
CA ARG A 31 -13.60 8.02 0.62
C ARG A 31 -13.26 7.34 1.94
N ALA A 32 -12.06 6.80 2.09
CA ALA A 32 -11.57 6.25 3.35
C ALA A 32 -11.56 7.33 4.44
N ALA A 33 -11.03 8.53 4.13
CA ALA A 33 -11.02 9.68 5.05
C ALA A 33 -12.43 10.06 5.51
N GLN A 34 -13.38 10.21 4.58
CA GLN A 34 -14.77 10.55 4.90
C GLN A 34 -15.43 9.52 5.84
N ILE A 35 -15.12 8.23 5.67
CA ILE A 35 -15.68 7.18 6.52
C ILE A 35 -15.07 7.26 7.92
N ILE A 36 -13.75 7.45 8.03
CA ILE A 36 -13.08 7.67 9.32
C ILE A 36 -13.66 8.90 10.02
N ASP A 37 -13.81 10.02 9.31
CA ASP A 37 -14.29 11.27 9.89
C ASP A 37 -15.76 11.18 10.35
N SER A 38 -16.60 10.45 9.63
CA SER A 38 -18.03 10.34 9.93
C SER A 38 -18.39 9.24 10.93
N GLN A 39 -17.64 8.14 10.93
CA GLN A 39 -18.01 6.91 11.65
C GLN A 39 -16.89 6.36 12.54
N GLY A 40 -15.65 6.83 12.40
CA GLY A 40 -14.51 6.38 13.19
C GLY A 40 -14.19 4.88 13.01
N LEU A 41 -13.64 4.28 14.07
CA LEU A 41 -13.31 2.85 14.12
C LEU A 41 -14.47 1.87 13.90
N PRO A 42 -15.74 2.17 14.27
CA PRO A 42 -16.88 1.34 13.87
C PRO A 42 -16.93 0.94 12.40
N ALA A 43 -16.46 1.81 11.50
CA ALA A 43 -16.46 1.56 10.07
C ALA A 43 -15.10 1.05 9.53
N TRP A 44 -14.19 0.62 10.41
CA TRP A 44 -12.82 0.25 10.03
C TRP A 44 -12.76 -0.80 8.92
N GLN A 45 -13.60 -1.84 8.95
CA GLN A 45 -13.65 -2.85 7.89
C GLN A 45 -14.03 -2.26 6.51
N ALA A 46 -14.88 -1.24 6.48
CA ALA A 46 -15.20 -0.54 5.24
C ALA A 46 -14.02 0.33 4.79
N VAL A 47 -13.35 1.01 5.72
CA VAL A 47 -12.13 1.79 5.47
C VAL A 47 -11.03 0.91 4.86
N GLU A 48 -10.80 -0.29 5.41
CA GLU A 48 -9.77 -1.22 4.92
C GLU A 48 -9.95 -1.56 3.43
N ARG A 49 -11.19 -1.76 2.98
CA ARG A 49 -11.47 -2.05 1.55
C ARG A 49 -11.09 -0.89 0.64
N PHE A 50 -11.34 0.34 1.08
CA PHE A 50 -10.95 1.54 0.34
C PHE A 50 -9.44 1.76 0.38
N LEU A 51 -8.78 1.46 1.51
CA LEU A 51 -7.33 1.50 1.60
C LEU A 51 -6.68 0.46 0.67
N ASP A 52 -7.18 -0.78 0.65
CA ASP A 52 -6.66 -1.82 -0.25
C ASP A 52 -6.80 -1.43 -1.73
N ALA A 53 -7.95 -0.84 -2.11
CA ALA A 53 -8.17 -0.32 -3.45
C ALA A 53 -7.25 0.87 -3.79
N ALA A 54 -7.02 1.78 -2.82
CA ALA A 54 -6.10 2.91 -2.98
C ALA A 54 -4.65 2.44 -3.15
N LEU A 55 -4.22 1.45 -2.35
CA LEU A 55 -2.89 0.87 -2.42
C LEU A 55 -2.65 0.14 -3.73
N LEU A 56 -3.65 -0.61 -4.21
CA LEU A 56 -3.58 -1.23 -5.54
C LEU A 56 -3.44 -0.18 -6.64
N ALA A 57 -4.23 0.90 -6.59
CA ALA A 57 -4.13 2.00 -7.55
C ALA A 57 -2.75 2.69 -7.49
N SER A 58 -2.23 2.94 -6.28
CA SER A 58 -0.91 3.54 -6.06
C SER A 58 0.23 2.67 -6.59
N ALA A 59 0.21 1.36 -6.28
CA ALA A 59 1.20 0.41 -6.78
C ALA A 59 1.17 0.33 -8.32
N THR A 60 -0.04 0.29 -8.89
CA THR A 60 -0.21 0.27 -10.34
C THR A 60 0.30 1.57 -10.99
N LEU A 61 0.03 2.72 -10.38
CA LEU A 61 0.51 4.03 -10.83
C LEU A 61 2.04 4.09 -10.84
N VAL A 62 2.68 3.59 -9.78
CA VAL A 62 4.13 3.44 -9.68
C VAL A 62 4.70 2.57 -10.81
N SER A 63 4.04 1.45 -11.12
CA SER A 63 4.43 0.59 -12.25
C SER A 63 4.30 1.30 -13.60
N VAL A 64 3.21 2.04 -13.84
CA VAL A 64 3.02 2.84 -15.07
C VAL A 64 4.12 3.89 -15.24
N ARG A 65 4.46 4.60 -14.16
CA ARG A 65 5.52 5.63 -14.17
C ARG A 65 6.92 5.04 -14.32
N THR A 66 7.13 3.85 -13.76
CA THR A 66 8.36 3.07 -13.98
C THR A 66 8.50 2.67 -15.45
N ALA A 67 7.42 2.21 -16.09
CA ALA A 67 7.42 1.83 -17.50
C ALA A 67 7.71 3.02 -18.45
N THR A 68 7.39 4.24 -18.02
CA THR A 68 7.66 5.49 -18.77
C THR A 68 8.99 6.15 -18.41
N ARG A 69 9.79 5.54 -17.51
CA ARG A 69 11.12 6.00 -17.06
C ARG A 69 11.13 7.38 -16.36
N GLU A 70 10.01 7.79 -15.77
CA GLU A 70 9.92 9.06 -15.05
C GLU A 70 10.30 8.88 -13.56
N VAL A 71 11.60 8.77 -13.26
CA VAL A 71 12.13 8.48 -11.90
C VAL A 71 11.54 9.38 -10.82
N GLU A 72 11.53 10.69 -11.05
CA GLU A 72 11.01 11.66 -10.10
C GLU A 72 9.47 11.55 -9.91
N ALA A 73 8.75 11.15 -10.96
CA ALA A 73 7.31 10.92 -10.89
C ALA A 73 6.96 9.64 -10.11
N VAL A 74 7.80 8.60 -10.23
CA VAL A 74 7.72 7.36 -9.43
C VAL A 74 7.91 7.68 -7.95
N ARG A 75 9.00 8.39 -7.60
CA ARG A 75 9.31 8.78 -6.21
C ARG A 75 8.17 9.59 -5.58
N LYS A 76 7.72 10.65 -6.27
CA LYS A 76 6.58 11.47 -5.81
C LYS A 76 5.26 10.71 -5.71
N ALA A 77 5.04 9.66 -6.52
CA ALA A 77 3.85 8.82 -6.37
C ALA A 77 3.93 7.99 -5.09
N ALA A 78 5.05 7.30 -4.88
CA ALA A 78 5.26 6.45 -3.71
C ALA A 78 5.20 7.26 -2.40
N GLU A 79 5.91 8.39 -2.33
CA GLU A 79 5.91 9.27 -1.15
C GLU A 79 4.51 9.79 -0.81
N ARG A 80 3.72 10.20 -1.82
CA ARG A 80 2.35 10.68 -1.61
C ARG A 80 1.43 9.56 -1.12
N GLY A 81 1.53 8.37 -1.70
CA GLY A 81 0.75 7.20 -1.29
C GLY A 81 1.04 6.82 0.17
N ALA A 82 2.32 6.72 0.54
CA ALA A 82 2.75 6.43 1.90
C ALA A 82 2.31 7.52 2.90
N ALA A 83 2.48 8.81 2.56
CA ALA A 83 2.06 9.91 3.43
C ALA A 83 0.54 9.96 3.63
N ARG A 84 -0.25 9.65 2.58
CA ARG A 84 -1.71 9.56 2.67
C ARG A 84 -2.16 8.39 3.52
N LEU A 85 -1.56 7.21 3.34
CA LEU A 85 -1.83 6.06 4.18
C LEU A 85 -1.54 6.42 5.65
N GLN A 86 -0.31 6.85 5.96
CA GLN A 86 0.10 7.23 7.31
C GLN A 86 -0.82 8.26 7.97
N ARG A 87 -1.32 9.23 7.21
CA ARG A 87 -2.26 10.23 7.72
C ARG A 87 -3.58 9.61 8.18
N LEU A 88 -4.08 8.61 7.48
CA LEU A 88 -5.34 7.93 7.80
C LEU A 88 -5.19 6.91 8.93
N THR A 89 -4.03 6.27 9.03
CA THR A 89 -3.82 5.06 9.84
C THR A 89 -2.90 5.29 11.04
N GLY A 90 -2.18 6.41 11.08
CA GLY A 90 -1.22 6.73 12.14
C GLY A 90 -1.84 6.88 13.53
N GLY A 91 -3.11 7.29 13.60
CA GLY A 91 -3.85 7.37 14.87
C GLY A 91 -4.37 6.03 15.41
N ILE A 92 -4.30 4.96 14.60
CA ILE A 92 -4.91 3.66 14.91
C ILE A 92 -3.86 2.73 15.50
N GLY A 93 -3.74 2.75 16.82
CA GLY A 93 -2.88 1.84 17.57
C GLY A 93 -3.66 0.73 18.27
N LEU A 94 -2.91 -0.16 18.93
CA LEU A 94 -3.47 -1.28 19.71
C LEU A 94 -4.49 -0.80 20.73
N ARG A 95 -4.18 0.30 21.44
CA ARG A 95 -5.08 0.89 22.43
C ARG A 95 -6.40 1.31 21.81
N GLN A 96 -6.36 2.04 20.69
CA GLN A 96 -7.56 2.55 20.03
C GLN A 96 -8.44 1.40 19.55
N MET A 97 -7.83 0.36 18.98
CA MET A 97 -8.56 -0.84 18.54
C MET A 97 -9.20 -1.60 19.70
N LEU A 98 -8.46 -1.79 20.80
CA LEU A 98 -8.97 -2.44 22.01
C LEU A 98 -10.12 -1.67 22.65
N VAL A 99 -9.99 -0.34 22.80
CA VAL A 99 -11.06 0.50 23.35
C VAL A 99 -12.32 0.38 22.51
N PHE A 100 -12.18 0.36 21.18
CA PHE A 100 -13.30 0.16 20.27
C PHE A 100 -13.94 -1.22 20.44
N ASP A 101 -13.17 -2.31 20.39
CA ASP A 101 -13.70 -3.67 20.49
C ASP A 101 -14.42 -3.92 21.82
N ILE A 102 -13.86 -3.44 22.94
CA ILE A 102 -14.47 -3.54 24.28
C ILE A 102 -15.78 -2.72 24.35
N SER A 103 -15.79 -1.52 23.78
CA SER A 103 -16.99 -0.68 23.73
C SER A 103 -18.09 -1.32 22.90
N ARG A 104 -17.73 -2.00 21.81
CA ARG A 104 -18.66 -2.72 20.92
C ARG A 104 -19.33 -3.92 21.61
N GLU A 105 -18.62 -4.60 22.51
CA GLU A 105 -19.19 -5.69 23.30
C GLU A 105 -20.10 -5.21 24.44
N GLY A 106 -20.17 -3.89 24.70
CA GLY A 106 -21.03 -3.34 25.75
C GLY A 106 -20.58 -3.69 27.17
N VAL A 107 -19.29 -3.92 27.38
CA VAL A 107 -18.74 -4.34 28.68
C VAL A 107 -18.59 -3.14 29.62
N LEU A 108 -19.51 -3.01 30.58
CA LEU A 108 -19.59 -1.88 31.50
C LEU A 108 -18.83 -2.07 32.83
N SER A 109 -18.61 -3.32 33.25
CA SER A 109 -17.96 -3.61 34.54
C SER A 109 -16.44 -3.67 34.41
N ARG A 110 -15.71 -3.24 35.45
CA ARG A 110 -14.23 -3.31 35.45
C ARG A 110 -13.70 -4.73 35.33
N ALA A 111 -14.31 -5.69 36.04
CA ALA A 111 -13.93 -7.10 35.96
C ALA A 111 -14.16 -7.66 34.54
N GLY A 112 -15.29 -7.31 33.91
CA GLY A 112 -15.55 -7.67 32.52
C GLY A 112 -14.57 -7.03 31.54
N GLN A 113 -14.15 -5.79 31.77
CA GLN A 113 -13.17 -5.11 30.91
C GLN A 113 -11.80 -5.79 30.94
N VAL A 114 -11.36 -6.31 32.11
CA VAL A 114 -10.11 -7.07 32.23
C VAL A 114 -10.18 -8.41 31.48
N ASP A 115 -11.31 -9.11 31.59
CA ASP A 115 -11.55 -10.34 30.83
C ASP A 115 -11.59 -10.07 29.31
N ALA A 116 -12.34 -9.05 28.90
CA ALA A 116 -12.45 -8.64 27.51
C ALA A 116 -11.10 -8.22 26.92
N LEU A 117 -10.25 -7.50 27.67
CA LEU A 117 -8.89 -7.16 27.25
C LEU A 117 -8.09 -8.42 26.91
N THR A 118 -8.10 -9.41 27.80
CA THR A 118 -7.34 -10.66 27.62
C THR A 118 -7.80 -11.42 26.38
N ARG A 119 -9.11 -11.47 26.14
CA ARG A 119 -9.70 -12.18 25.00
C ARG A 119 -9.55 -11.44 23.66
N LEU A 120 -9.64 -10.10 23.66
CA LEU A 120 -9.66 -9.29 22.43
C LEU A 120 -8.27 -8.83 21.97
N GLN A 121 -7.31 -8.75 22.88
CA GLN A 121 -5.94 -8.29 22.59
C GLN A 121 -5.26 -9.01 21.42
N PRO A 122 -5.33 -10.35 21.28
CA PRO A 122 -4.67 -11.03 20.16
C PRO A 122 -5.19 -10.57 18.80
N ASN A 123 -6.50 -10.38 18.67
CA ASN A 123 -7.14 -9.95 17.43
C ASN A 123 -6.81 -8.49 17.10
N ALA A 124 -6.90 -7.60 18.11
CA ALA A 124 -6.55 -6.19 17.95
C ALA A 124 -5.07 -6.01 17.57
N LEU A 125 -4.18 -6.80 18.18
CA LEU A 125 -2.77 -6.83 17.82
C LEU A 125 -2.56 -7.29 16.38
N ALA A 126 -3.20 -8.39 15.96
CA ALA A 126 -3.09 -8.88 14.59
C ALA A 126 -3.60 -7.86 13.55
N GLN A 127 -4.65 -7.09 13.86
CA GLN A 127 -5.12 -6.02 12.99
C GLN A 127 -4.12 -4.88 12.88
N VAL A 128 -3.59 -4.40 14.00
CA VAL A 128 -2.61 -3.31 14.01
C VAL A 128 -1.30 -3.74 13.35
N THR A 129 -0.83 -4.96 13.56
CA THR A 129 0.35 -5.48 12.88
C THR A 129 0.16 -5.51 11.37
N ARG A 130 -0.98 -6.00 10.87
CA ARG A 130 -1.30 -5.95 9.43
C ARG A 130 -1.33 -4.53 8.89
N LEU A 131 -1.84 -3.58 9.67
CA LEU A 131 -1.84 -2.16 9.31
C LEU A 131 -0.42 -1.60 9.16
N ARG A 132 0.47 -1.87 10.13
CA ARG A 132 1.87 -1.44 10.08
C ARG A 132 2.64 -2.10 8.95
N GLN A 133 2.40 -3.38 8.69
CA GLN A 133 2.98 -4.08 7.54
C GLN A 133 2.57 -3.43 6.21
N ARG A 134 1.30 -3.00 6.06
CA ARG A 134 0.84 -2.27 4.86
C ARG A 134 1.55 -0.92 4.70
N GLU A 135 1.72 -0.17 5.78
CA GLU A 135 2.48 1.07 5.79
C GLU A 135 3.93 0.85 5.36
N GLU A 136 4.57 -0.17 5.94
CA GLU A 136 5.94 -0.53 5.64
C GLU A 136 6.13 -0.96 4.18
N VAL A 137 5.28 -1.84 3.65
CA VAL A 137 5.34 -2.27 2.25
C VAL A 137 5.10 -1.09 1.31
N THR A 138 4.16 -0.21 1.61
CA THR A 138 3.88 0.98 0.77
C THR A 138 5.05 1.97 0.78
N ALA A 139 5.68 2.16 1.94
CA ALA A 139 6.84 3.03 2.10
C ALA A 139 8.13 2.44 1.49
N ALA A 140 8.37 1.14 1.70
CA ALA A 140 9.62 0.46 1.32
C ALA A 140 9.60 -0.06 -0.12
N SER A 141 8.50 -0.65 -0.58
CA SER A 141 8.49 -1.48 -1.79
C SER A 141 8.24 -0.72 -3.10
N SER A 142 7.77 0.53 -3.07
CA SER A 142 7.30 1.21 -4.29
C SER A 142 8.21 2.32 -4.81
N GLY A 143 8.90 3.06 -3.94
CA GLY A 143 9.74 4.19 -4.36
C GLY A 143 11.20 3.81 -4.52
N LEU A 144 11.79 3.32 -3.44
CA LEU A 144 13.25 3.19 -3.29
C LEU A 144 13.85 2.03 -4.10
N ALA A 145 13.17 0.89 -4.16
CA ALA A 145 13.62 -0.25 -4.96
C ALA A 145 13.57 0.04 -6.47
N LEU A 146 12.49 0.68 -6.93
CA LEU A 146 12.30 1.06 -8.34
C LEU A 146 13.19 2.24 -8.75
N GLU A 147 13.41 3.20 -7.84
CA GLU A 147 14.39 4.28 -8.03
C GLU A 147 15.81 3.73 -8.19
N ARG A 148 16.23 2.78 -7.34
CA ARG A 148 17.55 2.14 -7.46
C ARG A 148 17.70 1.41 -8.79
N LEU A 149 16.67 0.70 -9.25
CA LEU A 149 16.68 0.04 -10.56
C LEU A 149 16.82 1.04 -11.71
N LEU A 150 16.05 2.12 -11.71
CA LEU A 150 16.12 3.14 -12.75
C LEU A 150 17.45 3.91 -12.72
N THR A 151 17.99 4.20 -11.53
CA THR A 151 19.28 4.86 -11.34
C THR A 151 20.44 3.97 -11.80
N ALA A 152 20.33 2.65 -11.63
CA ALA A 152 21.26 1.67 -12.15
C ALA A 152 21.16 1.47 -13.69
N GLY A 153 20.31 2.25 -14.38
CA GLY A 153 20.11 2.16 -15.82
C GLY A 153 19.30 0.95 -16.27
N VAL A 154 18.65 0.25 -15.35
CA VAL A 154 17.76 -0.87 -15.70
C VAL A 154 16.51 -0.32 -16.37
N ASP A 155 16.19 -0.84 -17.55
CA ASP A 155 14.97 -0.47 -18.25
C ASP A 155 13.74 -0.91 -17.45
N GLY A 156 12.96 0.06 -16.97
CA GLY A 156 11.78 -0.17 -16.14
C GLY A 156 10.71 -1.03 -16.84
N ARG A 157 10.53 -0.86 -18.16
CA ARG A 157 9.59 -1.69 -18.95
C ARG A 157 10.06 -3.15 -19.00
N ALA A 158 11.33 -3.40 -19.34
CA ALA A 158 11.90 -4.74 -19.36
C ALA A 158 11.92 -5.40 -17.97
N TYR A 159 12.16 -4.62 -16.91
CA TYR A 159 12.05 -5.11 -15.53
C TYR A 159 10.62 -5.56 -15.20
N LEU A 160 9.62 -4.72 -15.45
CA LEU A 160 8.21 -5.06 -15.19
C LEU A 160 7.70 -6.20 -16.08
N GLN A 161 8.20 -6.32 -17.31
CA GLN A 161 7.88 -7.44 -18.19
C GLN A 161 8.45 -8.76 -17.65
N ARG A 162 9.70 -8.76 -17.17
CA ARG A 162 10.27 -9.93 -16.48
C ARG A 162 9.44 -10.33 -15.26
N MET A 163 9.08 -9.36 -14.42
CA MET A 163 8.23 -9.59 -13.24
C MET A 163 6.85 -10.15 -13.61
N ARG A 164 6.29 -9.76 -14.76
CA ARG A 164 5.01 -10.28 -15.27
C ARG A 164 5.13 -11.74 -15.73
N ASP A 165 6.23 -12.07 -16.39
CA ASP A 165 6.46 -13.39 -17.00
C ASP A 165 7.04 -14.41 -16.00
N GLU A 166 7.47 -13.94 -14.82
CA GLU A 166 7.97 -14.73 -13.70
C GLU A 166 6.85 -15.61 -13.11
N LYS A 167 6.95 -16.92 -13.32
CA LYS A 167 5.97 -17.91 -12.82
C LYS A 167 6.26 -18.40 -11.40
N ASN A 168 7.47 -18.14 -10.90
CA ASN A 168 7.85 -18.42 -9.52
C ASN A 168 7.78 -17.11 -8.73
N VAL A 169 6.82 -17.03 -7.81
CA VAL A 169 6.70 -15.90 -6.89
C VAL A 169 7.71 -16.07 -5.76
N ASP A 170 9.00 -16.19 -6.11
CA ASP A 170 10.05 -15.96 -5.12
C ASP A 170 10.16 -14.45 -4.97
N TYR A 171 9.88 -13.98 -3.77
CA TYR A 171 9.76 -12.57 -3.42
C TYR A 171 10.93 -11.75 -3.98
N ALA A 172 10.71 -11.07 -5.11
CA ALA A 172 11.56 -9.97 -5.57
C ALA A 172 11.35 -8.72 -4.68
N VAL A 173 11.45 -8.91 -3.37
CA VAL A 173 11.82 -7.83 -2.46
C VAL A 173 13.33 -7.78 -2.58
N VAL A 174 13.82 -6.84 -3.37
CA VAL A 174 15.25 -6.52 -3.44
C VAL A 174 15.67 -6.05 -2.05
N LEU A 175 16.12 -7.00 -1.22
CA LEU A 175 16.97 -6.72 -0.07
C LEU A 175 18.37 -6.34 -0.61
N PRO A 176 19.05 -5.37 0.03
CA PRO A 176 20.31 -4.84 -0.47
C PRO A 176 21.43 -5.90 -0.42
N GLU A 177 22.15 -6.00 -1.54
CA GLU A 177 23.55 -6.39 -1.69
C GLU A 177 24.10 -7.45 -0.72
N ALA A 178 24.02 -8.73 -1.11
CA ALA A 178 24.95 -9.74 -0.64
C ALA A 178 25.44 -10.72 -1.72
N GLU A 179 24.95 -10.66 -2.97
CA GLU A 179 25.30 -11.66 -3.99
C GLU A 179 25.81 -11.07 -5.32
N LEU A 180 26.52 -9.93 -5.28
CA LEU A 180 27.23 -9.38 -6.46
C LEU A 180 28.77 -9.48 -6.39
N THR A 181 29.29 -10.41 -5.59
CA THR A 181 30.69 -10.83 -5.62
C THR A 181 30.68 -12.32 -5.24
N THR A 182 30.98 -13.29 -6.11
CA THR A 182 32.16 -13.43 -6.97
C THR A 182 31.89 -14.40 -8.11
N ALA A 183 32.43 -14.08 -9.29
CA ALA A 183 32.82 -15.05 -10.31
C ALA A 183 34.01 -15.90 -9.84
#